data_AF-A0A8S3WQQ5-F1
#
_entry.id   AF-A0A8S3WQQ5-F1
#
_cell.length_a   1.000
_cell.length_b   1.000
_cell.length_c   1.000
_cell.angle_alpha   90.00
_cell.angle_beta   90.00
_cell.angle_gamma   90.00
#
_symmetry.space_group_name_H-M   'P 1'
#
loop_
_entity.id
_entity.type
_entity.pdbx_description
1 polymer ?
#
loop_
_entity_poly.entity_id
_entity_poly.type
_entity_poly.pdbx_seq_one_letter_code
_entity_poly.pdbx_strand_id
1 'polypeptide(L)'
;MHKLIESEIWLACSATRKTNNQTVDCINCTDLALKLGIKLCQSLPAFHAFTGCDYTAAFYNKGKVKPFQEFSKNEEYQTVFAPLTDAADIFIDEKMKTVQEFAASMYGIRNCTSVNDARHHIFMKNYSAKEDSEHFLKKIKGFDSNSIPPCWISLTQKILRTIFVNSMWLNATDPIYVKLEPENCG
;
A
#
# COMPACT_ATOMS: atom_id res chain seq x y z
N MET A 1 -11.81 -9.53 20.10
CA MET A 1 -10.59 -10.31 20.34
C MET A 1 -10.66 -11.56 19.46
N HIS A 2 -10.04 -11.54 18.28
CA HIS A 2 -10.10 -12.67 17.36
C HIS A 2 -9.29 -13.83 17.95
N LYS A 3 -9.97 -14.88 18.43
CA LYS A 3 -9.33 -16.14 18.82
C LYS A 3 -8.67 -16.71 17.57
N LEU A 4 -7.36 -16.94 17.61
CA LEU A 4 -6.69 -17.77 16.62
C LEU A 4 -7.38 -19.12 16.64
N ILE A 5 -7.96 -19.49 15.50
CA ILE A 5 -8.82 -20.66 15.34
C ILE A 5 -7.94 -21.91 15.55
N GLU A 6 -8.41 -22.87 16.35
CA GLU A 6 -7.75 -24.17 16.58
C GLU A 6 -7.68 -25.07 15.33
N SER A 7 -8.18 -24.58 14.18
CA SER A 7 -8.17 -25.29 12.90
C SER A 7 -6.96 -24.90 12.05
N GLU A 8 -6.27 -25.89 11.50
CA GLU A 8 -5.28 -25.67 10.44
C GLU A 8 -5.98 -25.25 9.14
N ILE A 9 -5.66 -24.07 8.63
CA ILE A 9 -6.22 -23.53 7.39
C ILE A 9 -5.20 -23.71 6.27
N TRP A 10 -5.63 -24.37 5.20
CA TRP A 10 -4.84 -24.60 4.00
C TRP A 10 -5.50 -23.95 2.79
N LEU A 11 -4.72 -23.22 2.00
CA LEU A 11 -5.16 -22.64 0.73
C LEU A 11 -4.63 -23.51 -0.42
N ALA A 12 -5.54 -24.10 -1.19
CA ALA A 12 -5.18 -24.76 -2.43
C ALA A 12 -4.73 -23.72 -3.46
N CYS A 13 -3.47 -23.81 -3.89
CA CYS A 13 -2.98 -23.11 -5.06
C CYS A 13 -3.21 -23.98 -6.31
N SER A 14 -3.21 -23.32 -7.47
CA SER A 14 -3.56 -23.92 -8.75
C SER A 14 -2.93 -25.30 -8.94
N ALA A 15 -3.73 -26.26 -9.42
CA ALA A 15 -3.24 -27.59 -9.77
C ALA A 15 -2.24 -27.47 -10.91
N THR A 16 -0.95 -27.68 -10.65
CA THR A 16 0.00 -27.90 -11.73
C THR A 16 -0.36 -29.24 -12.37
N ARG A 17 -0.75 -29.23 -13.65
CA ARG A 17 -0.81 -30.48 -14.44
C ARG A 17 0.61 -31.00 -14.64
N LYS A 18 1.16 -31.68 -13.63
CA LYS A 18 2.24 -32.63 -13.86
C LYS A 18 1.59 -33.88 -14.43
N THR A 19 2.07 -34.28 -15.61
CA THR A 19 1.63 -35.45 -16.36
C THR A 19 1.41 -36.65 -15.43
N ASN A 20 0.16 -37.13 -15.41
CA ASN A 20 -0.34 -38.38 -14.81
C ASN A 20 -0.57 -38.46 -13.29
N ASN A 21 -0.37 -37.39 -12.51
CA ASN A 21 -0.90 -37.33 -11.13
C ASN A 21 -1.23 -35.87 -10.77
N GLN A 22 -2.51 -35.60 -10.49
CA GLN A 22 -2.98 -34.25 -10.18
C GLN A 22 -2.61 -33.91 -8.72
N THR A 23 -1.43 -33.33 -8.52
CA THR A 23 -1.01 -32.80 -7.22
C THR A 23 -1.53 -31.36 -7.09
N VAL A 24 -2.33 -31.11 -6.06
CA VAL A 24 -2.72 -29.75 -5.67
C VAL A 24 -1.62 -29.23 -4.74
N ASP A 25 -0.98 -28.13 -5.11
CA ASP A 25 -0.03 -27.46 -4.23
C ASP A 25 -0.83 -26.69 -3.17
N CYS A 26 -0.67 -27.03 -1.90
CA CYS A 26 -1.36 -26.36 -0.79
C CYS A 26 -0.40 -25.49 0.01
N ILE A 27 -0.84 -24.28 0.37
CA ILE A 27 -0.14 -23.38 1.28
C ILE A 27 -0.79 -23.50 2.66
N ASN A 28 0.01 -23.81 3.69
CA ASN A 28 -0.45 -23.73 5.08
C ASN A 28 -0.55 -22.26 5.50
N CYS A 29 -1.77 -21.74 5.52
CA CYS A 29 -2.04 -20.35 5.90
C CYS A 29 -1.85 -20.15 7.41
N THR A 30 -2.09 -21.17 8.24
CA THR A 30 -1.88 -21.09 9.69
C THR A 30 -0.39 -20.91 10.00
N ASP A 31 0.47 -21.75 9.44
CA ASP A 31 1.94 -21.63 9.62
C ASP A 31 2.47 -20.30 9.08
N LEU A 32 1.94 -19.86 7.94
CA LEU A 32 2.32 -18.58 7.34
C LEU A 32 1.93 -17.41 8.25
N ALA A 33 0.70 -17.40 8.78
CA ALA A 33 0.23 -16.36 9.68
C ALA A 33 1.04 -16.32 10.98
N LEU A 34 1.41 -17.48 11.54
CA LEU A 34 2.28 -17.58 12.71
C LEU A 34 3.67 -17.00 12.44
N LYS A 35 4.24 -17.28 11.26
CA LYS A 35 5.55 -16.74 10.85
C LYS A 35 5.53 -15.23 10.60
N LEU A 36 4.47 -14.72 9.99
CA LEU A 36 4.33 -13.29 9.67
C LEU A 36 3.95 -12.45 10.90
N GLY A 37 3.26 -13.06 11.86
CA GLY A 37 2.78 -12.38 13.06
C GLY A 37 1.47 -11.62 12.83
N ILE A 38 0.73 -11.42 13.91
CA ILE A 38 -0.64 -10.89 13.87
C ILE A 38 -0.72 -9.46 13.32
N LYS A 39 0.21 -8.57 13.72
CA LYS A 39 0.23 -7.16 13.29
C LYS A 39 0.40 -7.03 11.77
N LEU A 40 1.37 -7.75 11.20
CA LEU A 40 1.58 -7.74 9.76
C LEU A 40 0.38 -8.35 9.04
N CYS A 41 -0.13 -9.50 9.50
CA CYS A 41 -1.31 -10.12 8.89
C CYS A 41 -2.53 -9.20 8.88
N GLN A 42 -2.79 -8.46 9.96
CA GLN A 42 -3.90 -7.52 10.05
C GLN A 42 -3.76 -6.31 9.13
N SER A 43 -2.53 -5.91 8.80
CA SER A 43 -2.27 -4.76 7.92
C SER A 43 -2.13 -5.13 6.44
N LEU A 44 -2.00 -6.41 6.10
CA LEU A 44 -1.89 -6.90 4.71
C LEU A 44 -3.07 -6.48 3.81
N PRO A 45 -4.35 -6.53 4.26
CA PRO A 45 -5.47 -6.13 3.40
C PRO A 45 -5.37 -4.64 3.02
N ALA A 46 -5.13 -3.75 3.98
CA ALA A 46 -4.90 -2.33 3.72
C ALA A 46 -3.67 -2.10 2.83
N PHE A 47 -2.55 -2.79 3.09
CA PHE A 47 -1.35 -2.73 2.25
C PHE A 47 -1.63 -3.15 0.80
N HIS A 48 -2.42 -4.21 0.60
CA HIS A 48 -2.76 -4.73 -0.72
C HIS A 48 -3.62 -3.72 -1.50
N ALA A 49 -4.65 -3.18 -0.87
CA ALA A 49 -5.48 -2.12 -1.46
C ALA A 49 -4.69 -0.81 -1.66
N PHE A 50 -3.74 -0.47 -0.79
CA PHE A 50 -2.94 0.74 -0.94
C PHE A 50 -1.93 0.61 -2.07
N THR A 51 -1.14 -0.47 -2.13
CA THR A 51 -0.13 -0.64 -3.18
C THR A 51 -0.74 -0.92 -4.56
N GLY A 52 -2.02 -1.31 -4.62
CA GLY A 52 -2.81 -1.50 -5.83
C GLY A 52 -3.37 -2.92 -5.91
N CYS A 53 -4.68 -3.03 -6.11
CA CYS A 53 -5.41 -4.28 -6.34
C CYS A 53 -6.38 -4.11 -7.51
N ASP A 54 -7.28 -5.06 -7.74
CA ASP A 54 -8.28 -4.96 -8.81
C ASP A 54 -9.22 -3.74 -8.64
N TYR A 55 -9.38 -3.24 -7.40
CA TYR A 55 -10.23 -2.10 -7.07
C TYR A 55 -9.46 -0.76 -6.98
N THR A 56 -8.13 -0.79 -6.91
CA THR A 56 -7.33 0.42 -6.69
C THR A 56 -6.11 0.46 -7.62
N ALA A 57 -5.90 1.61 -8.28
CA ALA A 57 -4.79 1.77 -9.22
C ALA A 57 -3.42 1.57 -8.55
N ALA A 58 -2.50 0.86 -9.20
CA ALA A 58 -1.14 0.71 -8.70
C ALA A 58 -0.33 2.02 -8.82
N PHE A 59 0.68 2.18 -7.96
CA PHE A 59 1.66 3.25 -8.12
C PHE A 59 2.55 2.96 -9.34
N TYR A 60 2.79 3.97 -10.18
CA TYR A 60 3.50 3.81 -11.44
C TYR A 60 4.92 3.24 -11.24
N ASN A 61 5.21 2.13 -11.95
CA ASN A 61 6.46 1.38 -11.84
C ASN A 61 6.83 0.94 -10.40
N LYS A 62 5.85 0.81 -9.50
CA LYS A 62 6.05 0.27 -8.14
C LYS A 62 5.34 -1.08 -7.99
N GLY A 63 6.12 -2.16 -8.12
CA GLY A 63 5.65 -3.50 -7.77
C GLY A 63 5.51 -3.69 -6.25
N LYS A 64 4.87 -4.78 -5.81
CA LYS A 64 4.57 -5.03 -4.38
C LYS A 64 5.75 -5.56 -3.55
N VAL A 65 6.73 -6.19 -4.20
CA VAL A 65 7.84 -6.89 -3.51
C VAL A 65 8.69 -5.93 -2.67
N LYS A 66 9.16 -4.82 -3.28
CA LYS A 66 10.00 -3.84 -2.57
C LYS A 66 9.23 -3.11 -1.45
N PRO A 67 8.03 -2.54 -1.71
CA PRO A 67 7.21 -1.96 -0.65
C PRO A 67 6.91 -2.95 0.48
N PHE A 68 6.64 -4.22 0.18
CA PHE A 68 6.37 -5.23 1.21
C PHE A 68 7.60 -5.52 2.08
N GLN A 69 8.80 -5.61 1.49
CA GLN A 69 10.05 -5.83 2.24
C GLN A 69 10.35 -4.68 3.20
N GLU A 70 9.97 -3.46 2.86
CA GLU A 70 10.10 -2.31 3.72
C GLU A 70 9.00 -2.27 4.79
N PHE A 71 7.76 -2.47 4.38
CA PHE A 71 6.58 -2.49 5.24
C PHE A 71 6.65 -3.56 6.34
N SER A 72 7.11 -4.76 5.99
CA SER A 72 7.27 -5.88 6.94
C SER A 72 8.32 -5.61 8.03
N LYS A 73 9.25 -4.67 7.81
CA LYS A 73 10.30 -4.30 8.78
C LYS A 73 9.91 -3.12 9.67
N ASN A 74 8.86 -2.38 9.32
CA ASN A 74 8.44 -1.19 10.05
C ASN A 74 7.10 -1.46 10.78
N GLU A 75 7.17 -1.61 12.10
CA GLU A 75 5.99 -1.87 12.93
C GLU A 75 5.01 -0.68 12.98
N GLU A 76 5.49 0.54 12.79
CA GLU A 76 4.65 1.74 12.77
C GLU A 76 3.73 1.72 11.54
N TYR A 77 4.28 1.35 10.38
CA TYR A 77 3.48 1.18 9.15
C TYR A 77 2.39 0.13 9.37
N GLN A 78 2.72 -1.01 9.96
CA GLN A 78 1.75 -2.06 10.27
C GLN A 78 0.67 -1.58 11.25
N THR A 79 1.06 -0.79 12.25
CA THR A 79 0.15 -0.26 13.29
C THR A 79 -0.82 0.76 12.71
N VAL A 80 -0.38 1.60 11.77
CA VAL A 80 -1.25 2.59 11.11
C VAL A 80 -2.15 1.95 10.04
N PHE A 81 -1.66 0.94 9.32
CA PHE A 81 -2.42 0.30 8.25
C PHE A 81 -3.43 -0.76 8.75
N ALA A 82 -3.17 -1.43 9.88
CA ALA A 82 -4.09 -2.44 10.41
C ALA A 82 -5.52 -1.89 10.69
N PRO A 83 -5.69 -0.71 11.32
CA PRO A 83 -7.02 -0.13 11.57
C PRO A 83 -7.51 0.79 10.44
N LEU A 84 -6.99 0.69 9.20
CA LEU A 84 -7.29 1.61 8.09
C LEU A 84 -8.69 1.35 7.50
N THR A 85 -9.74 1.52 8.30
CA THR A 85 -11.14 1.20 7.96
C THR A 85 -12.10 2.38 8.12
N ASP A 86 -11.63 3.48 8.71
CA ASP A 86 -12.42 4.69 8.94
C ASP A 86 -11.65 5.92 8.45
N ALA A 87 -12.28 6.70 7.58
CA ALA A 87 -11.73 7.95 7.09
C ALA A 87 -11.62 9.01 8.18
N ALA A 88 -12.50 9.01 9.19
CA ALA A 88 -12.43 9.98 10.29
C ALA A 88 -11.19 9.76 11.17
N ASP A 89 -10.75 8.51 11.31
CA ASP A 89 -9.60 8.13 12.14
C ASP A 89 -8.25 8.32 11.43
N ILE A 90 -8.21 8.23 10.10
CA ILE A 90 -6.93 8.31 9.36
C ILE A 90 -6.36 9.73 9.32
N PHE A 91 -7.20 10.76 9.23
CA PHE A 91 -6.77 12.16 9.07
C PHE A 91 -6.24 12.81 10.37
N ILE A 92 -5.92 12.01 11.37
CA ILE A 92 -5.10 12.43 12.50
C ILE A 92 -3.67 12.64 12.00
N ASP A 93 -3.08 13.81 12.29
CA ASP A 93 -1.82 14.29 11.70
C ASP A 93 -0.67 13.26 11.74
N GLU A 94 -0.55 12.46 12.80
CA GLU A 94 0.52 11.47 12.96
C GLU A 94 0.36 10.23 12.06
N LYS A 95 -0.87 9.71 11.92
CA LYS A 95 -1.17 8.57 11.03
C LYS A 95 -0.94 8.97 9.57
N MET A 96 -1.36 10.18 9.19
CA MET A 96 -1.15 10.69 7.84
C MET A 96 0.32 10.89 7.50
N LYS A 97 1.14 11.37 8.44
CA LYS A 97 2.59 11.47 8.25
C LYS A 97 3.20 10.11 7.95
N THR A 98 2.78 9.08 8.68
CA THR A 98 3.24 7.69 8.48
C THR A 98 2.87 7.15 7.10
N VAL A 99 1.62 7.35 6.65
CA VAL A 99 1.18 6.91 5.31
C VAL A 99 1.92 7.66 4.20
N GLN A 100 2.14 8.97 4.38
CA GLN A 100 2.94 9.77 3.44
C GLN A 100 4.39 9.33 3.39
N GLU A 101 4.97 8.99 4.54
CA GLU A 101 6.33 8.47 4.61
C GLU A 101 6.48 7.15 3.85
N PHE A 102 5.57 6.21 4.08
CA PHE A 102 5.55 4.96 3.32
C PHE A 102 5.34 5.21 1.81
N ALA A 103 4.49 6.16 1.43
CA ALA A 103 4.31 6.55 0.03
C ALA A 103 5.61 7.12 -0.58
N ALA A 104 6.32 8.01 0.14
CA ALA A 104 7.57 8.59 -0.29
C ALA A 104 8.69 7.55 -0.42
N SER A 105 8.73 6.57 0.50
CA SER A 105 9.78 5.57 0.54
C SER A 105 9.74 4.59 -0.63
N MET A 106 8.54 4.31 -1.18
CA MET A 106 8.39 3.59 -2.46
C MET A 106 9.10 4.30 -3.64
N TYR A 107 9.35 5.60 -3.52
CA TYR A 107 10.10 6.40 -4.51
C TYR A 107 11.55 6.65 -4.11
N GLY A 108 12.04 5.96 -3.08
CA GLY A 108 13.42 6.03 -2.61
C GLY A 108 13.71 7.22 -1.70
N ILE A 109 12.68 7.95 -1.25
CA ILE A 109 12.82 9.06 -0.31
C ILE A 109 12.42 8.58 1.08
N ARG A 110 13.41 8.43 1.96
CA ARG A 110 13.20 7.97 3.35
C ARG A 110 13.02 9.15 4.30
N ASN A 111 12.38 8.92 5.44
CA ASN A 111 12.20 9.91 6.52
C ASN A 111 11.51 11.21 6.03
N CYS A 112 10.60 11.10 5.06
CA CYS A 112 9.90 12.24 4.48
C CYS A 112 8.39 12.08 4.67
N THR A 113 7.84 12.81 5.64
CA THR A 113 6.44 12.69 6.06
C THR A 113 5.47 13.52 5.20
N SER A 114 5.93 14.01 4.05
CA SER A 114 5.18 14.89 3.15
C SER A 114 5.48 14.48 1.72
N VAL A 115 4.46 13.96 1.00
CA VAL A 115 4.67 13.55 -0.39
C VAL A 115 4.92 14.73 -1.32
N ASN A 116 4.44 15.93 -0.97
CA ASN A 116 4.75 17.14 -1.73
C ASN A 116 6.23 17.53 -1.58
N ASP A 117 6.80 17.39 -0.39
CA ASP A 117 8.23 17.62 -0.17
C ASP A 117 9.07 16.55 -0.88
N ALA A 118 8.66 15.28 -0.84
CA ALA A 118 9.31 14.21 -1.59
C ALA A 118 9.27 14.48 -3.11
N ARG A 119 8.13 14.94 -3.64
CA ARG A 119 7.97 15.35 -5.05
C ARG A 119 8.91 16.49 -5.39
N HIS A 120 8.94 17.54 -4.59
CA HIS A 120 9.82 18.68 -4.79
C HIS A 120 11.29 18.24 -4.75
N HIS A 121 11.67 17.40 -3.79
CA HIS A 121 13.02 16.85 -3.68
C HIS A 121 13.44 16.08 -4.93
N ILE A 122 12.61 15.13 -5.40
CA ILE A 122 12.94 14.35 -6.61
C ILE A 122 12.99 15.25 -7.84
N PHE A 123 12.08 16.23 -7.93
CA PHE A 123 12.09 17.19 -9.03
C PHE A 123 13.39 17.99 -9.06
N MET A 124 13.78 18.60 -7.94
CA MET A 124 15.02 19.38 -7.85
C MET A 124 16.25 18.51 -8.14
N LYS A 125 16.31 17.31 -7.55
CA LYS A 125 17.42 16.37 -7.79
C LYS A 125 17.61 16.03 -9.27
N ASN A 126 16.52 15.84 -10.01
CA ASN A 126 16.57 15.37 -11.39
C ASN A 126 16.63 16.52 -12.42
N TYR A 127 16.02 17.67 -12.11
CA TYR A 127 15.72 18.71 -13.09
C TYR A 127 16.31 20.09 -12.77
N SER A 128 16.89 20.31 -11.57
CA SER A 128 17.55 21.59 -11.27
C SER A 128 18.73 21.86 -12.22
N ALA A 129 18.85 23.12 -12.63
CA ALA A 129 20.03 23.63 -13.33
C ALA A 129 21.29 23.39 -12.48
N LYS A 130 22.40 23.02 -13.12
CA LYS A 130 23.69 22.91 -12.42
C LYS A 130 24.41 24.25 -12.31
N GLU A 131 24.11 25.16 -13.22
CA GLU A 131 24.73 26.47 -13.37
C GLU A 131 23.63 27.50 -13.63
N ASP A 132 23.80 28.72 -13.13
CA ASP A 132 22.78 29.79 -13.24
C ASP A 132 22.51 30.21 -14.70
N SER A 133 23.45 29.94 -15.61
CA SER A 133 23.34 30.20 -17.05
C SER A 133 22.66 29.07 -17.83
N GLU A 134 22.39 27.91 -17.20
CA GLU A 134 21.80 26.76 -17.88
C GLU A 134 20.31 27.01 -18.14
N HIS A 135 19.90 26.90 -19.41
CA HIS A 135 18.51 27.07 -19.80
C HIS A 135 17.62 25.99 -19.17
N PHE A 136 16.72 26.40 -18.27
CA PHE A 136 15.81 25.54 -17.50
C PHE A 136 15.13 24.43 -18.32
N LEU A 137 14.60 24.75 -19.51
CA LEU A 137 13.89 23.77 -20.34
C LEU A 137 14.78 22.65 -20.89
N LYS A 138 16.11 22.82 -20.88
CA LYS A 138 17.05 21.81 -21.39
C LYS A 138 17.01 20.52 -20.56
N LYS A 139 16.81 20.62 -19.24
CA LYS A 139 16.73 19.46 -18.34
C LYS A 139 15.33 18.88 -18.19
N ILE A 140 14.28 19.68 -18.37
CA ILE A 140 12.89 19.24 -18.19
C ILE A 140 12.39 18.39 -19.35
N LYS A 141 13.15 18.32 -20.45
CA LYS A 141 12.82 17.47 -21.59
C LYS A 141 12.74 16.00 -21.14
N GLY A 142 11.54 15.43 -21.22
CA GLY A 142 11.27 14.05 -20.78
C GLY A 142 10.85 13.90 -19.32
N PHE A 143 10.44 14.99 -18.65
CA PHE A 143 9.79 14.89 -17.34
C PHE A 143 8.52 14.03 -17.43
N ASP A 144 8.54 12.88 -16.77
CA ASP A 144 7.36 12.06 -16.54
C ASP A 144 6.88 12.26 -15.10
N SER A 145 5.72 12.90 -14.95
CA SER A 145 5.11 13.15 -13.64
C SER A 145 4.71 11.87 -12.89
N ASN A 146 4.62 10.73 -13.57
CA ASN A 146 4.35 9.44 -12.94
C ASN A 146 5.60 8.86 -12.25
N SER A 147 6.79 9.36 -12.59
CA SER A 147 8.07 8.92 -11.99
C SER A 147 8.31 9.44 -10.56
N ILE A 148 7.49 10.40 -10.11
CA ILE A 148 7.51 10.99 -8.77
C ILE A 148 6.28 10.54 -7.95
N PRO A 149 6.29 10.63 -6.61
CA PRO A 149 5.13 10.30 -5.77
C PRO A 149 3.87 11.05 -6.19
N PRO A 150 2.65 10.53 -5.96
CA PRO A 150 1.44 11.32 -6.17
C PRO A 150 1.48 12.60 -5.32
N CYS A 151 0.82 13.67 -5.79
CA CYS A 151 0.61 14.83 -4.94
C CYS A 151 -0.34 14.49 -3.78
N TRP A 152 -0.36 15.34 -2.77
CA TRP A 152 -1.24 15.16 -1.61
C TRP A 152 -2.70 14.84 -2.00
N ILE A 153 -3.29 15.59 -2.94
CA ILE A 153 -4.68 15.41 -3.37
C ILE A 153 -4.90 14.01 -3.95
N SER A 154 -4.02 13.55 -4.84
CA SER A 154 -4.11 12.22 -5.44
C SER A 154 -3.87 11.12 -4.42
N LEU A 155 -2.96 11.33 -3.46
CA LEU A 155 -2.72 10.38 -2.39
C LEU A 155 -3.92 10.26 -1.46
N THR A 156 -4.58 11.38 -1.11
CA THR A 156 -5.79 11.37 -0.29
C THR A 156 -6.88 10.53 -0.92
N GLN A 157 -7.14 10.69 -2.22
CA GLN A 157 -8.11 9.87 -2.94
C GLN A 157 -7.73 8.38 -2.94
N LYS A 158 -6.43 8.09 -3.08
CA LYS A 158 -5.91 6.73 -2.99
C LYS A 158 -6.12 6.11 -1.60
N ILE A 159 -5.94 6.88 -0.53
CA ILE A 159 -6.17 6.46 0.86
C ILE A 159 -7.65 6.19 1.10
N LEU A 160 -8.53 7.09 0.67
CA LEU A 160 -9.97 6.92 0.78
C LEU A 160 -10.47 5.64 0.10
N ARG A 161 -10.01 5.36 -1.13
CA ARG A 161 -10.33 4.11 -1.83
C ARG A 161 -9.76 2.88 -1.13
N THR A 162 -8.57 3.01 -0.55
CA THR A 162 -7.96 1.94 0.26
C THR A 162 -8.83 1.61 1.46
N ILE A 163 -9.32 2.63 2.17
CA ILE A 163 -10.19 2.48 3.34
C ILE A 163 -11.49 1.79 2.95
N PHE A 164 -12.13 2.20 1.85
CA PHE A 164 -13.35 1.57 1.36
C PHE A 164 -13.17 0.07 1.09
N VAL A 165 -12.14 -0.29 0.32
CA VAL A 165 -11.86 -1.69 -0.04
C VAL A 165 -11.45 -2.51 1.19
N ASN A 166 -10.61 -1.94 2.06
CA ASN A 166 -10.17 -2.61 3.28
C ASN A 166 -11.34 -2.87 4.24
N SER A 167 -12.22 -1.88 4.40
CA SER A 167 -13.45 -2.02 5.19
C SER A 167 -14.34 -3.12 4.63
N MET A 168 -14.55 -3.15 3.31
CA MET A 168 -15.31 -4.21 2.65
C MET A 168 -14.74 -5.61 2.92
N TRP A 169 -13.42 -5.77 2.84
CA TRP A 169 -12.75 -7.06 3.08
C TRP A 169 -12.80 -7.50 4.54
N LEU A 170 -12.61 -6.57 5.48
CA LEU A 170 -12.63 -6.89 6.91
C LEU A 170 -14.04 -7.21 7.43
N ASN A 171 -15.08 -6.68 6.78
CA ASN A 171 -16.48 -6.97 7.13
C ASN A 171 -17.11 -7.98 6.15
N ALA A 172 -16.33 -8.73 5.36
CA ALA A 172 -16.86 -9.62 4.32
C ALA A 172 -17.74 -10.76 4.84
N THR A 173 -17.66 -11.09 6.13
CA THR A 173 -18.54 -12.07 6.79
C THR A 173 -19.82 -11.46 7.36
N ASP A 174 -19.91 -10.13 7.41
CA ASP A 174 -21.07 -9.43 7.93
C ASP A 174 -22.13 -9.25 6.83
N PRO A 175 -23.44 -9.35 7.15
CA PRO A 175 -24.50 -9.09 6.18
C PRO A 175 -24.47 -7.66 5.62
N ILE A 176 -23.99 -6.69 6.42
CA ILE A 176 -23.78 -5.29 6.05
C ILE A 176 -22.26 -5.05 6.02
N TYR A 177 -21.65 -5.43 4.91
CA TYR A 177 -20.19 -5.43 4.73
C TYR A 177 -19.64 -4.10 4.20
N VAL A 178 -20.48 -3.25 3.59
CA VAL A 178 -20.12 -1.88 3.18
C VAL A 178 -20.79 -0.90 4.14
N LYS A 179 -19.97 -0.26 4.99
CA LYS A 179 -20.41 0.77 5.95
C LYS A 179 -20.12 2.20 5.47
N LEU A 180 -19.38 2.32 4.36
CA LEU A 180 -18.91 3.58 3.80
C LEU A 180 -19.55 3.78 2.44
N GLU A 181 -20.06 4.98 2.18
CA GLU A 181 -20.61 5.32 0.86
C GLU A 181 -19.47 5.56 -0.16
N PRO A 182 -19.55 4.98 -1.38
CA PRO A 182 -18.52 5.14 -2.40
C PRO A 182 -18.21 6.61 -2.73
N GLU A 183 -19.22 7.48 -2.72
CA GLU A 183 -19.11 8.90 -3.05
C GLU A 183 -18.20 9.65 -2.08
N ASN A 184 -18.08 9.16 -0.84
CA ASN A 184 -17.24 9.74 0.20
C ASN A 184 -15.85 9.09 0.27
N CYS A 185 -15.62 8.03 -0.51
CA CYS A 185 -14.37 7.28 -0.52
C CYS A 185 -13.61 7.33 -1.86
N GLY A 186 -14.05 8.20 -2.78
CA GLY A 186 -13.28 8.65 -3.95
C GLY A 186 -13.61 8.00 -5.28
#